data_AF-A0A550GMX9-F1
#
_entry.id   AF-A0A550GMX9-F1
#
_cell.length_a   1.000
_cell.length_b   1.000
_cell.length_c   1.000
_cell.angle_alpha   90.00
_cell.angle_beta   90.00
_cell.angle_gamma   90.00
#
_symmetry.space_group_name_H-M   'P 1'
#
loop_
_entity.id
_entity.type
_entity.pdbx_description
1 polymer ?
#
loop_
_entity_poly.entity_id
_entity_poly.type
_entity_poly.pdbx_seq_one_letter_code
_entity_poly.pdbx_strand_id
1 'polypeptide(L)'
;MRIPKMIGEIKFGLLSPQDISKLGVVKITTADTYDKDGYPINGGLMDPHLGVIDPGIKCRTCGGKSKECHGHFGIIALARPVVHVGHAKLVYKILRSTCPNCARVRIEPEAAEQLRREFARSKNPERRAMIADRAFKIADKAKTCPYPECGEEAPTIGFEKPTHFYQDGQRLTPSDIRERFESIPAEDIILLDMDPTVARPEWAILTVLPVPPVTVRPSITLESGDRSEDDLTHKLV
;
A
#
# COMPACT_ATOMS: atom_id res chain seq x y z
N MET A 1 32.32 22.28 2.18
CA MET A 1 31.46 22.21 3.38
C MET A 1 30.00 22.16 2.89
N ARG A 2 29.28 21.05 3.07
CA ARG A 2 27.85 20.99 2.70
C ARG A 2 27.04 21.65 3.83
N ILE A 3 26.32 22.71 3.51
CA ILE A 3 25.42 23.37 4.47
C ILE A 3 24.31 22.37 4.82
N PRO A 4 24.06 22.08 6.12
CA PRO A 4 22.99 21.17 6.52
C PRO A 4 21.65 21.73 6.08
N LYS A 5 20.81 20.88 5.45
CA LYS A 5 19.46 21.25 5.04
C LYS A 5 18.47 20.97 6.17
N MET A 6 17.50 21.87 6.33
CA MET A 6 16.35 21.68 7.22
C MET A 6 15.19 21.05 6.46
N ILE A 7 14.40 20.20 7.14
CA ILE A 7 13.18 19.61 6.58
C ILE A 7 12.09 20.70 6.58
N GLY A 8 11.56 21.02 5.40
CA GLY A 8 10.50 22.03 5.26
C GLY A 8 9.09 21.46 5.44
N GLU A 9 8.81 20.31 4.80
CA GLU A 9 7.50 19.65 4.85
C GLU A 9 7.64 18.14 4.67
N ILE A 10 6.66 17.37 5.14
CA ILE A 10 6.53 15.92 4.92
C ILE A 10 5.20 15.68 4.22
N LYS A 11 5.24 15.07 3.04
CA LYS A 11 4.06 14.68 2.28
C LYS A 11 3.84 13.19 2.44
N PHE A 12 2.70 12.83 3.03
CA PHE A 12 2.28 11.44 3.16
C PHE A 12 1.60 10.96 1.89
N GLY A 13 1.70 9.65 1.64
CA GLY A 13 1.12 8.98 0.49
C GLY A 13 1.13 7.47 0.71
N LEU A 14 0.74 6.73 -0.33
CA LEU A 14 0.87 5.28 -0.38
C LEU A 14 2.11 4.93 -1.20
N LEU A 15 2.88 3.94 -0.75
CA LEU A 15 4.02 3.46 -1.50
C LEU A 15 3.55 2.67 -2.73
N SER A 16 3.92 3.14 -3.92
CA SER A 16 3.65 2.39 -5.14
C SER A 16 4.50 1.11 -5.19
N PRO A 17 4.06 0.06 -5.92
CA PRO A 17 4.89 -1.13 -6.14
C PRO A 17 6.26 -0.80 -6.73
N GLN A 18 6.35 0.24 -7.56
CA GLN A 18 7.59 0.73 -8.15
C GLN A 18 8.50 1.38 -7.11
N ASP A 19 7.96 2.15 -6.18
CA ASP A 19 8.74 2.78 -5.11
C ASP A 19 9.25 1.73 -4.12
N ILE A 20 8.41 0.76 -3.75
CA ILE A 20 8.82 -0.38 -2.92
C ILE A 20 9.96 -1.15 -3.59
N SER A 21 9.86 -1.41 -4.89
CA SER A 21 10.89 -2.11 -5.65
C SER A 21 12.21 -1.33 -5.72
N LYS A 22 12.17 0.01 -5.78
CA LYS A 22 13.36 0.87 -5.74
C LYS A 22 14.00 0.95 -4.36
N LEU A 23 13.21 0.83 -3.29
CA LEU A 23 13.70 0.79 -1.91
C LEU A 23 14.38 -0.54 -1.58
N GLY A 24 13.89 -1.62 -2.19
CA GLY A 24 14.39 -2.98 -1.99
C GLY A 24 15.80 -3.21 -2.53
N VAL A 25 16.73 -3.63 -1.67
CA VAL A 25 18.09 -4.01 -2.09
C VAL A 25 18.23 -5.49 -2.41
N VAL A 26 17.35 -6.32 -1.85
CA VAL A 26 17.33 -7.77 -2.06
C VAL A 26 15.90 -8.29 -2.10
N LYS A 27 15.67 -9.29 -2.95
CA LYS A 27 14.42 -10.05 -3.00
C LYS A 27 14.53 -11.23 -2.04
N ILE A 28 13.58 -11.34 -1.13
CA ILE A 28 13.49 -12.48 -0.21
C ILE A 28 12.83 -13.64 -0.95
N THR A 29 13.50 -14.78 -0.93
CA THR A 29 13.10 -16.00 -1.66
C THR A 29 12.93 -17.21 -0.74
N THR A 30 13.56 -17.20 0.43
CA THR A 30 13.42 -18.25 1.44
C THR A 30 12.95 -17.65 2.77
N ALA A 31 12.19 -18.44 3.52
CA ALA A 31 11.77 -18.13 4.88
C ALA A 31 12.88 -18.47 5.90
N ASP A 32 13.85 -19.31 5.53
CA ASP A 32 14.94 -19.70 6.42
C ASP A 32 15.83 -18.48 6.78
N THR A 33 16.14 -18.33 8.07
CA THR A 33 16.94 -17.22 8.60
C THR A 33 18.42 -17.56 8.66
N TYR A 34 18.78 -18.71 9.23
CA TYR A 34 20.15 -19.18 9.41
C TYR A 34 20.34 -20.60 8.90
N ASP A 35 21.56 -20.91 8.48
CA ASP A 35 21.96 -22.27 8.13
C ASP A 35 22.28 -23.13 9.38
N LYS A 36 22.67 -24.38 9.14
CA LYS A 36 22.99 -25.34 10.21
C LYS A 36 24.20 -24.93 11.05
N ASP A 37 25.05 -24.06 10.51
CA ASP A 37 26.26 -23.55 11.16
C ASP A 37 26.00 -22.22 11.87
N GLY A 38 24.76 -21.71 11.83
CA GLY A 38 24.33 -20.48 12.48
C GLY A 38 24.66 -19.20 11.70
N TYR A 39 25.02 -19.31 10.42
CA TYR A 39 25.27 -18.15 9.56
C TYR A 39 24.00 -17.70 8.82
N PRO A 40 23.82 -16.38 8.61
CA PRO A 40 22.67 -15.87 7.88
C PRO A 40 22.65 -16.34 6.42
N ILE A 41 21.47 -16.74 5.95
CA ILE A 41 21.27 -17.24 4.58
C ILE A 41 21.03 -16.08 3.59
N ASN A 42 21.66 -16.16 2.41
CA ASN A 42 21.41 -15.22 1.32
C ASN A 42 19.99 -15.40 0.76
N GLY A 43 19.28 -14.31 0.51
CA GLY A 43 17.88 -14.33 0.07
C GLY A 43 16.89 -14.74 1.18
N GLY A 44 17.36 -14.92 2.40
CA GLY A 44 16.55 -15.12 3.61
C GLY A 44 16.28 -13.80 4.35
N LEU A 45 15.52 -13.87 5.45
CA LEU A 45 15.14 -12.68 6.23
C LEU A 45 16.29 -12.05 7.01
N MET A 46 17.41 -12.76 7.20
CA MET A 46 18.62 -12.26 7.85
C MET A 46 19.75 -11.95 6.86
N ASP A 47 19.45 -11.81 5.57
CA ASP A 47 20.45 -11.53 4.55
C ASP A 47 21.30 -10.28 4.92
N PRO A 48 22.65 -10.37 4.94
CA PRO A 48 23.54 -9.25 5.27
C PRO A 48 23.39 -7.99 4.38
N HIS A 49 22.70 -8.08 3.24
CA HIS A 49 22.33 -6.91 2.43
C HIS A 49 21.26 -6.05 3.13
N LEU A 50 20.40 -6.63 3.97
CA LEU A 50 19.36 -5.92 4.72
C LEU A 50 19.89 -5.15 5.93
N GLY A 51 21.14 -5.40 6.29
CA GLY A 51 21.80 -4.83 7.46
C GLY A 51 22.48 -5.92 8.28
N VAL A 52 23.20 -5.50 9.33
CA VAL A 52 23.91 -6.40 10.22
C VAL A 52 23.69 -5.97 11.67
N ILE A 53 23.48 -6.95 12.55
CA ILE A 53 23.36 -6.74 13.99
C ILE A 53 24.51 -7.41 14.75
N ASP A 54 25.04 -8.51 14.21
CA ASP A 54 26.12 -9.29 14.81
C ASP A 54 27.49 -8.59 14.76
N PRO A 55 28.24 -8.60 15.88
CA PRO A 55 29.63 -8.15 15.88
C PRO A 55 30.48 -9.00 14.93
N GLY A 56 31.26 -8.34 14.06
CA GLY A 56 32.20 -9.02 13.15
C GLY A 56 31.69 -9.19 11.71
N ILE A 57 30.38 -9.02 11.48
CA ILE A 57 29.80 -9.01 10.13
C ILE A 57 29.70 -7.56 9.61
N LYS A 58 30.00 -7.37 8.33
CA LYS A 58 29.81 -6.09 7.63
C LYS A 58 28.61 -6.19 6.69
N CYS A 59 27.83 -5.12 6.60
CA CYS A 59 26.71 -5.05 5.68
C CYS A 59 27.21 -5.12 4.24
N ARG A 60 26.57 -5.96 3.41
CA ARG A 60 26.97 -6.13 2.00
C ARG A 60 26.48 -4.99 1.10
N THR A 61 25.52 -4.20 1.56
CA THR A 61 24.99 -3.05 0.81
C THR A 61 25.79 -1.77 1.06
N CYS A 62 26.07 -1.42 2.32
CA CYS A 62 26.77 -0.17 2.65
C CYS A 62 28.20 -0.35 3.22
N GLY A 63 28.63 -1.58 3.52
CA GLY A 63 29.95 -1.85 4.12
C GLY A 63 30.08 -1.51 5.61
N GLY A 64 29.07 -0.87 6.21
CA GLY A 64 29.05 -0.48 7.62
C GLY A 64 28.98 -1.68 8.57
N LYS A 65 29.50 -1.48 9.78
CA LYS A 65 29.35 -2.42 10.91
C LYS A 65 28.00 -2.21 11.62
N SER A 66 27.66 -3.09 12.57
CA SER A 66 26.39 -3.07 13.34
C SER A 66 25.98 -1.68 13.87
N LYS A 67 26.91 -0.85 14.36
CA LYS A 67 26.61 0.50 14.88
C LYS A 67 26.52 1.60 13.81
N GLU A 68 27.00 1.35 12.59
CA GLU A 68 27.10 2.34 11.51
C GLU A 68 26.05 2.09 10.41
N CYS A 69 25.63 0.85 10.24
CA CYS A 69 24.61 0.45 9.29
C CYS A 69 23.23 0.87 9.80
N HIS A 70 22.50 1.66 9.02
CA HIS A 70 21.14 2.09 9.35
C HIS A 70 20.08 1.08 8.88
N GLY A 71 20.49 0.04 8.16
CA GLY A 71 19.61 -0.97 7.59
C GLY A 71 19.14 -0.65 6.16
N HIS A 72 18.70 -1.70 5.47
CA HIS A 72 18.23 -1.64 4.08
C HIS A 72 16.98 -2.50 3.91
N PHE A 73 16.03 -2.02 3.11
CA PHE A 73 14.78 -2.75 2.89
C PHE A 73 14.97 -3.93 1.95
N GLY A 74 14.25 -5.01 2.23
CA GLY A 74 14.06 -6.11 1.29
C GLY A 74 12.70 -6.00 0.60
N ILE A 75 12.45 -6.89 -0.35
CA ILE A 75 11.15 -7.02 -0.99
C ILE A 75 10.70 -8.48 -1.09
N ILE A 76 9.42 -8.70 -0.88
CA ILE A 76 8.72 -9.94 -1.24
C ILE A 76 7.76 -9.62 -2.38
N ALA A 77 7.96 -10.26 -3.53
CA ALA A 77 7.00 -10.21 -4.62
C ALA A 77 5.86 -11.17 -4.31
N LEU A 78 4.64 -10.66 -4.14
CA LEU A 78 3.49 -11.49 -3.81
C LEU A 78 3.03 -12.27 -5.05
N ALA A 79 2.74 -13.56 -4.88
CA ALA A 79 2.26 -14.39 -5.99
C ALA A 79 0.86 -13.97 -6.49
N ARG A 80 0.06 -13.35 -5.61
CA ARG A 80 -1.25 -12.79 -5.89
C ARG A 80 -1.42 -11.46 -5.15
N PRO A 81 -2.23 -10.52 -5.66
CA PRO A 81 -2.51 -9.28 -4.96
C PRO A 81 -3.22 -9.53 -3.62
N VAL A 82 -2.95 -8.70 -2.62
CA VAL A 82 -3.54 -8.78 -1.27
C VAL A 82 -4.09 -7.43 -0.87
N VAL A 83 -5.34 -7.39 -0.40
CA VAL A 83 -5.94 -6.14 0.10
C VAL A 83 -5.26 -5.73 1.41
N HIS A 84 -4.75 -4.49 1.47
CA HIS A 84 -4.22 -3.94 2.71
C HIS A 84 -5.34 -3.72 3.73
N VAL A 85 -5.27 -4.40 4.88
CA VAL A 85 -6.33 -4.39 5.91
C VAL A 85 -6.66 -2.98 6.39
N GLY A 86 -5.65 -2.11 6.54
CA GLY A 86 -5.83 -0.71 6.93
C GLY A 86 -6.67 0.12 5.94
N HIS A 87 -6.78 -0.33 4.69
CA HIS A 87 -7.53 0.36 3.63
C HIS A 87 -8.81 -0.38 3.23
N ALA A 88 -9.17 -1.49 3.89
CA ALA A 88 -10.35 -2.28 3.51
C ALA A 88 -11.66 -1.45 3.49
N LYS A 89 -11.83 -0.52 4.44
CA LYS A 89 -12.98 0.40 4.45
C LYS A 89 -12.96 1.39 3.28
N LEU A 90 -11.78 1.84 2.88
CA LEU A 90 -11.62 2.75 1.73
C LEU A 90 -11.94 1.98 0.43
N VAL A 91 -11.40 0.78 0.27
CA VAL A 91 -11.70 -0.12 -0.84
C VAL A 91 -13.21 -0.34 -0.97
N TYR A 92 -13.91 -0.62 0.14
CA TYR A 92 -15.37 -0.76 0.16
C TYR A 92 -16.09 0.50 -0.35
N LYS A 93 -15.69 1.69 0.12
CA LYS A 93 -16.29 2.95 -0.31
C LYS A 93 -16.10 3.19 -1.81
N ILE A 94 -14.89 2.93 -2.33
CA ILE A 94 -14.56 3.12 -3.76
C ILE A 94 -15.35 2.13 -4.63
N LEU A 95 -15.47 0.87 -4.23
CA LEU A 95 -16.26 -0.13 -4.95
C LEU A 95 -17.74 0.25 -5.08
N ARG A 96 -18.30 0.93 -4.07
CA ARG A 96 -19.69 1.42 -4.07
C ARG A 96 -19.87 2.68 -4.93
N SER A 97 -18.91 3.59 -4.90
CA SER A 97 -19.00 4.87 -5.60
C SER A 97 -18.62 4.83 -7.08
N THR A 98 -17.90 3.80 -7.53
CA THR A 98 -17.46 3.66 -8.93
C THR A 98 -18.38 2.73 -9.73
N CYS A 99 -18.46 2.92 -11.04
CA CYS A 99 -19.11 1.98 -11.95
C CYS A 99 -18.17 0.80 -12.29
N PRO A 100 -18.62 -0.47 -12.29
CA PRO A 100 -17.79 -1.61 -12.69
C PRO A 100 -17.47 -1.62 -14.18
N ASN A 101 -18.30 -1.02 -15.04
CA ASN A 101 -18.13 -1.02 -16.49
C ASN A 101 -17.24 0.14 -16.97
N CYS A 102 -17.59 1.40 -16.63
CA CYS A 102 -16.84 2.57 -17.10
C CYS A 102 -15.75 3.08 -16.13
N ALA A 103 -15.62 2.48 -14.94
CA ALA A 103 -14.69 2.88 -13.87
C ALA A 103 -14.82 4.33 -13.34
N ARG A 104 -15.73 5.14 -13.88
CA ARG A 104 -16.02 6.51 -13.41
C ARG A 104 -16.75 6.49 -12.07
N VAL A 105 -16.61 7.56 -11.31
CA VAL A 105 -17.40 7.79 -10.09
C VAL A 105 -18.84 8.12 -10.51
N ARG A 106 -19.86 7.49 -9.89
CA ARG A 106 -21.28 7.63 -10.26
C ARG A 106 -21.90 8.98 -9.89
N ILE A 107 -21.36 10.05 -10.43
CA ILE A 107 -21.85 11.41 -10.25
C ILE A 107 -22.15 11.97 -11.63
N GLU A 108 -23.27 12.70 -11.74
CA GLU A 108 -23.62 13.42 -12.97
C GLU A 108 -22.43 14.24 -13.49
N PRO A 109 -22.10 14.19 -14.79
CA PRO A 109 -20.88 14.82 -15.32
C PRO A 109 -20.72 16.30 -14.96
N GLU A 110 -21.82 17.06 -14.98
CA GLU A 110 -21.84 18.48 -14.61
C GLU A 110 -21.54 18.69 -13.11
N ALA A 111 -22.15 17.88 -12.25
CA ALA A 111 -21.93 17.93 -10.81
C ALA A 111 -20.51 17.47 -10.44
N ALA A 112 -19.98 16.45 -11.11
CA ALA A 112 -18.62 15.98 -10.93
C ALA A 112 -17.62 17.10 -11.27
N GLU A 113 -17.81 17.79 -12.39
CA GLU A 113 -16.96 18.91 -12.79
C GLU A 113 -17.02 20.07 -11.81
N GLN A 114 -18.19 20.40 -11.28
CA GLN A 114 -18.31 21.40 -10.21
C GLN A 114 -17.51 21.01 -8.97
N LEU A 115 -17.62 19.76 -8.50
CA LEU A 115 -16.88 19.26 -7.33
C LEU A 115 -15.37 19.30 -7.57
N ARG A 116 -14.90 18.94 -8.78
CA ARG A 116 -13.48 19.04 -9.15
C ARG A 116 -12.99 20.49 -9.08
N ARG A 117 -13.76 21.46 -9.59
CA ARG A 117 -13.42 22.89 -9.51
C ARG A 117 -13.39 23.39 -8.07
N GLU A 118 -14.34 22.97 -7.24
CA GLU A 118 -14.37 23.30 -5.81
C GLU A 118 -13.14 22.74 -5.07
N PHE A 119 -12.76 21.50 -5.37
CA PHE A 119 -11.56 20.85 -4.83
C PHE A 119 -10.28 21.60 -5.23
N ALA A 120 -10.13 21.94 -6.52
CA ALA A 120 -8.97 22.66 -7.05
C ALA A 120 -8.80 24.05 -6.44
N ARG A 121 -9.91 24.76 -6.16
CA ARG A 121 -9.90 26.09 -5.51
C ARG A 121 -9.55 26.02 -4.03
N SER A 122 -9.81 24.90 -3.36
CA SER A 122 -9.56 24.76 -1.93
C SER A 122 -8.13 24.28 -1.66
N LYS A 123 -7.41 24.99 -0.80
CA LYS A 123 -6.12 24.56 -0.25
C LYS A 123 -6.22 23.95 1.15
N ASN A 124 -7.37 24.09 1.81
CA ASN A 124 -7.59 23.57 3.16
C ASN A 124 -7.92 22.06 3.09
N PRO A 125 -7.16 21.18 3.76
CA PRO A 125 -7.41 19.74 3.77
C PRO A 125 -8.79 19.34 4.29
N GLU A 126 -9.30 19.99 5.34
CA GLU A 126 -10.61 19.66 5.93
C GLU A 126 -11.75 19.94 4.95
N ARG A 127 -11.64 21.07 4.23
CA ARG A 127 -12.62 21.44 3.21
C ARG A 127 -12.56 20.48 2.02
N ARG A 128 -11.37 19.99 1.65
CA ARG A 128 -11.21 18.95 0.61
C ARG A 128 -11.87 17.64 1.01
N ALA A 129 -11.63 17.17 2.23
CA ALA A 129 -12.27 15.97 2.76
C ALA A 129 -13.79 16.09 2.79
N MET A 130 -14.33 17.27 3.13
CA MET A 130 -15.78 17.53 3.11
C MET A 130 -16.36 17.46 1.68
N ILE A 131 -15.64 17.97 0.68
CA ILE A 131 -16.04 17.90 -0.73
C ILE A 131 -16.06 16.44 -1.20
N ALA A 132 -15.03 15.66 -0.88
CA ALA A 132 -14.95 14.25 -1.24
C ALA A 132 -16.01 13.40 -0.52
N ASP A 133 -16.29 13.66 0.76
CA ASP A 133 -17.39 12.99 1.48
C ASP A 133 -18.76 13.28 0.84
N ARG A 134 -18.99 14.52 0.38
CA ARG A 134 -20.18 14.86 -0.41
C ARG A 134 -20.21 14.07 -1.73
N ALA A 135 -19.07 13.95 -2.43
CA ALA A 135 -18.97 13.17 -3.66
C ALA A 135 -19.33 11.69 -3.42
N PHE A 136 -18.78 11.06 -2.37
CA PHE A 136 -19.12 9.69 -1.98
C PHE A 136 -20.61 9.52 -1.69
N LYS A 137 -21.24 10.45 -0.97
CA LYS A 137 -22.67 10.38 -0.65
C LYS A 137 -23.57 10.52 -1.87
N ILE A 138 -23.17 11.29 -2.87
CA ILE A 138 -23.91 11.40 -4.14
C ILE A 138 -23.75 10.10 -4.92
N ALA A 139 -22.51 9.63 -5.08
CA ALA A 139 -22.20 8.43 -5.84
C ALA A 139 -22.85 7.17 -5.27
N ASP A 140 -22.90 7.04 -3.94
CA ASP A 140 -23.49 5.90 -3.24
C ASP A 140 -25.02 5.83 -3.36
N LYS A 141 -25.69 6.97 -3.63
CA LYS A 141 -27.14 7.04 -3.84
C LYS A 141 -27.55 6.80 -5.28
N ALA A 142 -26.61 6.88 -6.23
CA ALA A 142 -26.88 6.68 -7.63
C ALA A 142 -27.21 5.19 -7.89
N LYS A 143 -28.46 4.91 -8.30
CA LYS A 143 -28.91 3.55 -8.65
C LYS A 143 -28.43 3.10 -10.02
N THR A 144 -28.14 4.05 -10.90
CA THR A 144 -27.73 3.81 -12.27
C THR A 144 -26.56 4.73 -12.57
N CYS A 145 -25.66 4.31 -13.46
CA CYS A 145 -24.55 5.12 -13.92
C CYS A 145 -25.10 6.35 -14.66
N PRO A 146 -24.77 7.58 -14.21
CA PRO A 146 -25.27 8.81 -14.84
C PRO A 146 -24.55 9.16 -16.15
N TYR A 147 -23.52 8.39 -16.52
CA TYR A 147 -22.80 8.60 -17.77
C TYR A 147 -23.60 8.03 -18.95
N PRO A 148 -23.93 8.85 -19.97
CA PRO A 148 -24.78 8.46 -21.09
C PRO A 148 -24.20 7.32 -21.93
N GLU A 149 -22.88 7.19 -21.97
CA GLU A 149 -22.18 6.09 -22.65
C GLU A 149 -22.25 4.74 -21.93
N CYS A 150 -22.76 4.69 -20.69
CA CYS A 150 -22.70 3.49 -19.85
C CYS A 150 -24.10 3.03 -19.39
N GLY A 151 -24.82 3.85 -18.61
CA GLY A 151 -26.18 3.50 -18.14
C GLY A 151 -26.29 2.24 -17.25
N GLU A 152 -25.19 1.65 -16.81
CA GLU A 152 -25.15 0.42 -16.02
C GLU A 152 -25.81 0.59 -14.64
N GLU A 153 -26.53 -0.42 -14.15
CA GLU A 153 -27.08 -0.42 -12.79
C GLU A 153 -25.97 -0.48 -11.72
N ALA A 154 -26.25 0.08 -10.54
CA ALA A 154 -25.33 0.00 -9.42
C ALA A 154 -25.41 -1.41 -8.81
N PRO A 155 -24.28 -2.16 -8.77
CA PRO A 155 -24.27 -3.48 -8.19
C PRO A 155 -24.34 -3.37 -6.67
N THR A 156 -24.85 -4.42 -6.05
CA THR A 156 -24.89 -4.54 -4.60
C THR A 156 -23.52 -4.96 -4.09
N ILE A 157 -22.81 -4.05 -3.42
CA ILE A 157 -21.50 -4.35 -2.83
C ILE A 157 -21.66 -4.77 -1.36
N GLY A 158 -21.23 -5.98 -1.04
CA GLY A 158 -21.10 -6.49 0.33
C GLY A 158 -19.68 -6.34 0.86
N PHE A 159 -19.55 -6.10 2.17
CA PHE A 159 -18.26 -6.08 2.85
C PHE A 159 -18.31 -6.92 4.13
N GLU A 160 -17.53 -7.98 4.13
CA GLU A 160 -17.31 -8.86 5.27
C GLU A 160 -15.89 -8.64 5.79
N LYS A 161 -15.79 -8.22 7.05
CA LYS A 161 -14.50 -7.93 7.67
C LYS A 161 -13.68 -9.22 7.80
N PRO A 162 -12.35 -9.16 7.66
CA PRO A 162 -11.54 -7.94 7.54
C PRO A 162 -11.37 -7.41 6.11
N THR A 163 -11.42 -8.28 5.09
CA THR A 163 -10.99 -7.96 3.71
C THR A 163 -11.76 -8.69 2.62
N HIS A 164 -12.95 -9.22 2.92
CA HIS A 164 -13.78 -9.92 1.94
C HIS A 164 -14.84 -8.97 1.35
N PHE A 165 -14.92 -8.92 0.02
CA PHE A 165 -15.86 -8.08 -0.71
C PHE A 165 -16.70 -8.93 -1.65
N TYR A 166 -17.96 -8.55 -1.82
CA TYR A 166 -18.90 -9.23 -2.69
C TYR A 166 -19.56 -8.23 -3.63
N GLN A 167 -19.84 -8.66 -4.86
CA GLN A 167 -20.62 -7.92 -5.85
C GLN A 167 -21.77 -8.83 -6.28
N ASP A 168 -23.01 -8.41 -6.03
CA ASP A 168 -24.23 -9.16 -6.36
C ASP A 168 -24.21 -10.61 -5.85
N GLY A 169 -23.66 -10.79 -4.64
CA GLY A 169 -23.50 -12.09 -3.99
C GLY A 169 -22.27 -12.89 -4.41
N GLN A 170 -21.55 -12.48 -5.46
CA GLN A 170 -20.30 -13.12 -5.88
C GLN A 170 -19.08 -12.48 -5.22
N ARG A 171 -18.13 -13.30 -4.77
CA ARG A 171 -16.91 -12.81 -4.10
C ARG A 171 -15.98 -12.14 -5.12
N LEU A 172 -15.59 -10.90 -4.85
CA LEU A 172 -14.54 -10.21 -5.61
C LEU A 172 -13.16 -10.65 -5.10
N THR A 173 -12.29 -11.06 -6.02
CA THR A 173 -10.89 -11.32 -5.67
C THR A 173 -10.10 -10.01 -5.60
N PRO A 174 -8.99 -9.97 -4.86
CA PRO A 174 -8.11 -8.79 -4.87
C PRO A 174 -7.62 -8.40 -6.27
N SER A 175 -7.49 -9.37 -7.19
CA SER A 175 -7.09 -9.10 -8.57
C SER A 175 -8.17 -8.31 -9.32
N ASP A 176 -9.43 -8.72 -9.20
CA ASP A 176 -10.57 -8.03 -9.84
C ASP A 176 -10.72 -6.60 -9.31
N ILE A 177 -10.56 -6.43 -7.99
CA ILE A 177 -10.62 -5.11 -7.34
C ILE A 177 -9.50 -4.21 -7.87
N ARG A 178 -8.28 -4.75 -8.00
CA ARG A 178 -7.12 -4.00 -8.49
C ARG A 178 -7.29 -3.57 -9.94
N GLU A 179 -7.72 -4.46 -10.82
CA GLU A 179 -7.97 -4.16 -12.24
C GLU A 179 -9.03 -3.06 -12.40
N ARG A 180 -10.09 -3.13 -11.61
CA ARG A 180 -11.12 -2.08 -11.57
C ARG A 180 -10.55 -0.73 -11.11
N PHE A 181 -9.68 -0.73 -10.10
CA PHE A 181 -9.09 0.50 -9.57
C PHE A 181 -8.06 1.13 -10.51
N GLU A 182 -7.30 0.31 -11.25
CA GLU A 182 -6.37 0.77 -12.29
C GLU A 182 -7.08 1.52 -13.42
N SER A 183 -8.32 1.13 -13.71
CA SER A 183 -9.18 1.72 -14.74
C SER A 183 -9.79 3.08 -14.34
N ILE A 184 -9.72 3.47 -13.07
CA ILE A 184 -10.28 4.76 -12.60
C ILE A 184 -9.44 5.92 -13.16
N PRO A 185 -10.06 6.89 -13.86
CA PRO A 185 -9.33 8.06 -14.38
C PRO A 185 -8.77 8.95 -13.28
N ALA A 186 -7.63 9.58 -13.54
CA ALA A 186 -6.96 10.45 -12.56
C ALA A 186 -7.84 11.63 -12.11
N GLU A 187 -8.69 12.18 -12.99
CA GLU A 187 -9.64 13.25 -12.64
C GLU A 187 -10.74 12.82 -11.67
N ASP A 188 -10.96 11.51 -11.52
CA ASP A 188 -11.99 10.94 -10.65
C ASP A 188 -11.39 10.52 -9.30
N ILE A 189 -10.08 10.22 -9.25
CA ILE A 189 -9.36 9.88 -8.01
C ILE A 189 -9.48 11.00 -6.96
N ILE A 190 -9.45 12.27 -7.38
CA ILE A 190 -9.61 13.41 -6.46
C ILE A 190 -11.01 13.46 -5.81
N LEU A 191 -12.04 12.94 -6.48
CA LEU A 191 -13.39 12.84 -5.94
C LEU A 191 -13.52 11.71 -4.91
N LEU A 192 -12.54 10.79 -4.90
CA LEU A 192 -12.45 9.67 -3.95
C LEU A 192 -11.62 10.01 -2.71
N ASP A 193 -11.29 11.29 -2.47
CA ASP A 193 -10.41 11.76 -1.39
C ASP A 193 -8.98 11.22 -1.48
N MET A 194 -8.49 11.02 -2.70
CA MET A 194 -7.16 10.47 -2.96
C MET A 194 -6.35 11.39 -3.88
N ASP A 195 -5.02 11.32 -3.79
CA ASP A 195 -4.12 12.06 -4.65
C ASP A 195 -3.61 11.14 -5.77
N PRO A 196 -3.88 11.45 -7.05
CA PRO A 196 -3.48 10.59 -8.16
C PRO A 196 -1.96 10.47 -8.34
N THR A 197 -1.17 11.35 -7.74
CA THR A 197 0.29 11.37 -7.85
C THR A 197 0.99 10.56 -6.76
N VAL A 198 0.43 10.50 -5.55
CA VAL A 198 1.08 9.89 -4.38
C VAL A 198 0.23 8.85 -3.65
N ALA A 199 -1.03 8.65 -4.03
CA ALA A 199 -1.93 7.71 -3.36
C ALA A 199 -3.01 7.20 -4.33
N ARG A 200 -2.60 6.44 -5.35
CA ARG A 200 -3.57 5.81 -6.26
C ARG A 200 -4.34 4.67 -5.59
N PRO A 201 -5.63 4.46 -5.92
CA PRO A 201 -6.49 3.49 -5.25
C PRO A 201 -5.98 2.05 -5.39
N GLU A 202 -5.43 1.67 -6.54
CA GLU A 202 -4.91 0.33 -6.76
C GLU A 202 -3.71 -0.02 -5.85
N TRP A 203 -3.01 0.97 -5.29
CA TRP A 203 -1.89 0.74 -4.35
C TRP A 203 -2.36 0.28 -2.97
N ALA A 204 -3.67 0.39 -2.67
CA ALA A 204 -4.26 -0.26 -1.51
C ALA A 204 -4.31 -1.79 -1.65
N ILE A 205 -4.11 -2.32 -2.87
CA ILE A 205 -4.01 -3.74 -3.16
C ILE A 205 -2.53 -4.07 -3.41
N LEU A 206 -1.89 -4.65 -2.39
CA LEU A 206 -0.46 -4.93 -2.39
C LEU A 206 -0.12 -6.00 -3.41
N THR A 207 0.90 -5.74 -4.23
CA THR A 207 1.54 -6.73 -5.11
C THR A 207 2.99 -7.00 -4.72
N VAL A 208 3.59 -6.07 -3.98
CA VAL A 208 4.94 -6.18 -3.42
C VAL A 208 4.86 -5.76 -1.95
N LEU A 209 5.49 -6.53 -1.07
CA LEU A 209 5.57 -6.24 0.35
C LEU A 209 7.01 -5.79 0.70
N PRO A 210 7.22 -4.58 1.25
CA PRO A 210 8.53 -4.19 1.75
C PRO A 210 8.87 -5.00 3.01
N VAL A 211 10.05 -5.61 3.03
CA VAL A 211 10.60 -6.30 4.20
C VAL A 211 11.45 -5.31 4.98
N PRO A 212 11.15 -5.08 6.27
CA PRO A 212 11.91 -4.13 7.07
C PRO A 212 13.36 -4.62 7.30
N PRO A 213 14.32 -3.69 7.44
CA PRO A 213 15.72 -4.01 7.71
C PRO A 213 15.93 -4.90 8.94
N VAL A 214 17.07 -5.58 9.00
CA VAL A 214 17.45 -6.38 10.19
C VAL A 214 17.67 -5.49 11.42
N THR A 215 18.08 -4.23 11.22
CA THR A 215 18.31 -3.27 12.32
C THR A 215 17.05 -2.91 13.11
N VAL A 216 15.86 -3.13 12.53
CA VAL A 216 14.57 -2.94 13.21
C VAL A 216 13.91 -4.26 13.63
N ARG A 217 14.57 -5.39 13.34
CA ARG A 217 14.17 -6.77 13.66
C ARG A 217 15.29 -7.49 14.44
N PRO A 218 15.66 -6.99 15.64
CA PRO A 218 16.77 -7.56 16.39
C PRO A 218 16.38 -8.90 17.02
N SER A 219 17.23 -9.91 16.89
CA SER A 219 17.14 -11.14 17.66
C SER A 219 17.67 -10.94 19.08
N ILE A 220 17.12 -11.67 20.06
CA ILE A 220 17.69 -11.77 21.42
C ILE A 220 18.37 -13.13 21.59
N THR A 221 19.44 -13.18 22.38
CA THR A 221 20.05 -14.44 22.82
C THR A 221 19.51 -14.79 24.19
N LEU A 222 18.93 -15.98 24.34
CA LEU A 222 18.43 -16.49 25.61
C LEU A 222 19.59 -16.96 26.49
N GLU A 223 19.34 -17.15 27.78
CA GLU A 223 20.33 -17.67 28.73
C GLU A 223 20.85 -19.06 28.36
N SER A 224 20.06 -19.84 27.59
CA SER A 224 20.45 -21.14 27.03
C SER A 224 21.50 -21.04 25.91
N GLY A 225 21.77 -19.84 25.39
CA GLY A 225 22.60 -19.61 24.21
C GLY A 225 21.84 -19.66 22.88
N ASP A 226 20.55 -20.02 22.91
CA ASP A 226 19.70 -20.02 21.71
C ASP A 226 19.34 -18.61 21.26
N ARG A 227 19.22 -18.41 19.94
CA ARG A 227 18.68 -17.18 19.37
C ARG A 227 17.17 -17.26 19.30
N SER A 228 16.50 -16.25 19.86
CA SER A 228 15.08 -16.02 19.69
C SER A 228 14.89 -14.83 18.76
N GLU A 229 14.25 -15.09 17.62
CA GLU A 229 13.88 -14.06 16.66
C GLU A 229 12.74 -13.18 17.19
N ASP A 230 12.62 -11.97 16.65
CA ASP A 230 11.54 -11.05 17.00
C ASP A 230 10.21 -11.42 16.33
N ASP A 231 9.12 -10.85 16.86
CA ASP A 231 7.76 -11.12 16.38
C ASP A 231 7.56 -10.76 14.90
N LEU A 232 8.21 -9.71 14.37
CA LEU A 232 8.07 -9.36 12.95
C LEU A 232 8.74 -10.40 12.07
N THR A 233 9.94 -10.86 12.44
CA THR A 233 10.63 -11.93 11.73
C THR A 233 9.78 -13.20 11.75
N HIS A 234 9.22 -13.58 12.90
CA HIS A 234 8.32 -14.73 13.00
C HIS A 234 7.05 -14.61 12.13
N LYS A 235 6.53 -13.40 11.87
CA LYS A 235 5.37 -13.20 10.97
C LYS A 235 5.72 -13.19 9.48
N LEU A 236 6.98 -12.98 9.14
CA LEU A 236 7.48 -12.96 7.76
C LEU A 236 7.88 -14.35 7.24
N VAL A 237 8.18 -15.27 8.17
CA VAL A 237 8.37 -16.72 7.93
C VAL A 237 7.01 -17.38 7.73
#